data_AF-A0AAD6C7B7-F1
#
_entry.id   AF-A0AAD6C7B7-F1
#
_cell.length_a   1.000
_cell.length_b   1.000
_cell.length_c   1.000
_cell.angle_alpha   90.00
_cell.angle_beta   90.00
_cell.angle_gamma   90.00
#
_symmetry.space_group_name_H-M   'P 1'
#
loop_
_entity.id
_entity.type
_entity.pdbx_description
1 polymer ?
#
loop_
_entity_poly.entity_id
_entity_poly.type
_entity_poly.pdbx_seq_one_letter_code
_entity_poly.pdbx_strand_id
1 'polypeptide(L)'
;MALKQDTTGIIAAAESHMLSYCADLTSPTFETSTERAAKMATYYLPAISIFTGGTITQLSDPSLYVQLIAGPLNKLGDLPQVRGHRVDAISENSAIIWLLLEVSGIQISKVYFFRKMEHGVEGFEGGIFDGEIWLLKELAKE
;
A
#
# COMPACT_ATOMS: atom_id res chain seq x y z
N MET A 1 -19.57 31.34 4.43
CA MET A 1 -18.17 31.09 4.04
C MET A 1 -17.83 29.68 4.49
N ALA A 2 -17.51 28.77 3.57
CA ALA A 2 -16.97 27.46 3.95
C ALA A 2 -15.52 27.67 4.44
N LEU A 3 -15.19 27.22 5.65
CA LEU A 3 -13.78 27.15 6.07
C LEU A 3 -13.05 26.24 5.06
N LYS A 4 -11.98 26.75 4.46
CA LYS A 4 -11.09 25.93 3.65
C LYS A 4 -10.40 24.95 4.60
N GLN A 5 -10.59 23.65 4.38
CA GLN A 5 -9.92 22.61 5.15
C GLN A 5 -8.40 22.73 4.98
N ASP A 6 -7.65 22.55 6.08
CA ASP A 6 -6.19 22.50 6.02
C ASP A 6 -5.74 21.07 5.72
N THR A 7 -5.36 20.83 4.48
CA THR A 7 -4.93 19.51 4.01
C THR A 7 -3.41 19.36 3.99
N THR A 8 -2.63 20.37 4.38
CA THR A 8 -1.16 20.30 4.30
C THR A 8 -0.59 19.18 5.15
N GLY A 9 -1.17 18.97 6.34
CA GLY A 9 -0.73 17.92 7.27
C GLY A 9 -0.90 16.51 6.71
N ILE A 10 -2.07 16.19 6.14
CA ILE A 10 -2.33 14.85 5.62
C ILE A 10 -1.51 14.54 4.36
N ILE A 11 -1.27 15.54 3.51
CA ILE A 11 -0.44 15.37 2.31
C ILE A 11 0.98 15.01 2.73
N ALA A 12 1.57 15.77 3.66
CA ALA A 12 2.93 15.49 4.15
C ALA A 12 3.06 14.10 4.80
N ALA A 13 2.08 13.69 5.59
CA ALA A 13 2.05 12.36 6.20
C ALA A 13 1.95 11.25 5.13
N ALA A 14 1.01 11.38 4.19
CA ALA A 14 0.81 10.41 3.11
C ALA A 14 2.04 10.29 2.19
N GLU A 15 2.68 11.41 1.85
CA GLU A 15 3.93 11.47 1.07
C GLU A 15 5.06 10.71 1.79
N SER A 16 5.29 11.03 3.07
CA SER A 16 6.32 10.37 3.87
C SER A 16 6.06 8.87 3.98
N HIS A 17 4.80 8.48 4.23
CA HIS A 17 4.40 7.09 4.36
C HIS A 17 4.61 6.31 3.06
N MET A 18 4.25 6.89 1.91
CA MET A 18 4.45 6.28 0.60
C MET A 18 5.93 6.13 0.24
N LEU A 19 6.76 7.12 0.55
CA LEU A 19 8.20 7.05 0.32
C LEU A 19 8.85 5.92 1.13
N SER A 20 8.51 5.79 2.41
CA SER A 20 9.00 4.69 3.25
C SER A 20 8.51 3.34 2.75
N TYR A 21 7.23 3.23 2.39
CA TYR A 21 6.66 2.02 1.81
C TYR A 21 7.39 1.60 0.52
N CYS A 22 7.63 2.53 -0.39
CA CYS A 22 8.36 2.31 -1.63
C CYS A 22 9.80 1.85 -1.39
N ALA A 23 10.50 2.47 -0.43
CA ALA A 23 11.85 2.09 -0.06
C ALA A 23 11.90 0.62 0.40
N ASP A 24 10.97 0.19 1.25
CA ASP A 24 10.90 -1.21 1.70
C ASP A 24 10.48 -2.17 0.58
N LEU A 25 9.48 -1.80 -0.24
CA LEU A 25 9.03 -2.63 -1.36
C LEU A 25 10.16 -2.93 -2.34
N THR A 26 11.00 -1.94 -2.62
CA THR A 26 12.12 -2.03 -3.57
C THR A 26 13.45 -2.42 -2.93
N SER A 27 13.50 -2.59 -1.61
CA SER A 27 14.75 -2.85 -0.92
C SER A 27 15.35 -4.20 -1.29
N PRO A 28 16.64 -4.31 -1.62
CA PRO A 28 17.31 -5.59 -1.80
C PRO A 28 17.71 -6.25 -0.47
N THR A 29 17.47 -5.59 0.68
CA THR A 29 18.07 -6.00 1.97
C THR A 29 17.29 -7.06 2.74
N PHE A 30 16.06 -7.38 2.34
CA PHE A 30 15.28 -8.43 3.00
C PHE A 30 15.79 -9.81 2.56
N GLU A 31 16.10 -10.68 3.53
CA GLU A 31 16.63 -12.02 3.25
C GLU A 31 15.55 -12.94 2.69
N THR A 32 14.29 -12.70 3.08
CA THR A 32 13.14 -13.47 2.60
C THR A 32 11.95 -12.58 2.22
N SER A 33 11.09 -13.08 1.33
CA SER A 33 9.82 -12.43 1.00
C SER A 33 8.88 -12.31 2.19
N THR A 34 8.99 -13.22 3.17
CA THR A 34 8.21 -13.18 4.42
C THR A 34 8.62 -11.99 5.28
N GLU A 35 9.92 -11.73 5.42
CA GLU A 35 10.41 -10.55 6.15
C GLU A 35 9.97 -9.25 5.47
N ARG A 36 10.08 -9.20 4.13
CA ARG A 36 9.59 -8.05 3.34
C ARG A 36 8.08 -7.87 3.53
N ALA A 37 7.31 -8.94 3.41
CA ALA A 37 5.87 -8.91 3.61
C ALA A 37 5.48 -8.48 5.03
N ALA A 38 6.20 -8.95 6.05
CA ALA A 38 6.01 -8.54 7.43
C ALA A 38 6.28 -7.04 7.61
N LYS A 39 7.32 -6.50 6.98
CA LYS A 39 7.59 -5.06 7.00
C LYS A 39 6.51 -4.28 6.24
N MET A 40 6.14 -4.71 5.04
CA MET A 40 5.09 -4.07 4.24
C MET A 40 3.74 -4.07 4.97
N ALA A 41 3.44 -5.11 5.74
CA ALA A 41 2.24 -5.20 6.57
C ALA A 41 2.12 -4.08 7.61
N THR A 42 3.23 -3.53 8.08
CA THR A 42 3.22 -2.43 9.07
C THR A 42 2.70 -1.10 8.52
N TYR A 43 2.59 -0.94 7.20
CA TYR A 43 2.09 0.27 6.56
C TYR A 43 0.56 0.35 6.52
N TYR A 44 -0.13 -0.71 6.93
CA TYR A 44 -1.58 -0.83 6.89
C TYR A 44 -2.21 -0.60 8.27
N LEU A 45 -3.43 -0.07 8.27
CA LEU A 45 -4.20 0.05 9.50
C LEU A 45 -4.57 -1.33 10.07
N PRO A 46 -4.74 -1.48 11.41
CA PRO A 46 -4.95 -2.79 12.05
C PRO A 46 -6.18 -3.59 11.59
N ALA A 47 -7.19 -2.90 11.07
CA ALA A 47 -8.35 -3.51 10.45
C ALA A 47 -8.39 -3.12 8.97
N ILE A 48 -8.27 -4.12 8.10
CA ILE A 48 -8.33 -3.95 6.65
C ILE A 48 -9.51 -4.74 6.09
N SER A 49 -10.23 -4.16 5.15
CA SER A 49 -11.18 -4.86 4.29
C SER A 49 -10.51 -5.16 2.96
N ILE A 50 -10.51 -6.43 2.61
CA ILE A 50 -10.00 -6.96 1.35
C ILE A 50 -11.19 -7.27 0.47
N PHE A 51 -11.24 -6.66 -0.72
CA PHE A 51 -12.15 -7.09 -1.77
C PHE A 51 -11.35 -7.94 -2.76
N THR A 52 -11.71 -9.21 -2.91
CA THR A 52 -11.09 -10.10 -3.91
C THR A 52 -12.15 -10.99 -4.51
N GLY A 53 -12.19 -11.05 -5.85
CA GLY A 53 -13.12 -11.94 -6.58
C GLY A 53 -14.60 -11.72 -6.24
N GLY A 54 -15.01 -10.49 -5.93
CA GLY A 54 -16.39 -10.17 -5.56
C GLY A 54 -16.75 -10.35 -4.08
N THR A 55 -15.81 -10.79 -3.24
CA THR A 55 -16.04 -11.05 -1.81
C THR A 55 -15.29 -10.04 -0.95
N ILE A 56 -15.96 -9.49 0.07
CA ILE A 56 -15.34 -8.66 1.11
C ILE A 56 -14.89 -9.56 2.25
N THR A 57 -13.59 -9.60 2.51
CA THR A 57 -12.97 -10.27 3.65
C THR A 57 -12.40 -9.21 4.58
N GLN A 58 -12.84 -9.18 5.84
CA GLN A 58 -12.22 -8.31 6.84
C GLN A 58 -11.09 -9.07 7.53
N LEU A 59 -9.87 -8.52 7.47
CA LEU A 59 -8.75 -9.02 8.25
C LEU A 59 -8.50 -8.06 9.40
N SER A 60 -8.57 -8.61 10.62
CA SER A 60 -8.21 -7.94 11.86
C SER A 60 -6.88 -8.43 12.43
N ASP A 61 -6.24 -9.39 11.76
CA ASP A 61 -4.93 -9.92 12.13
C ASP A 61 -3.91 -9.60 11.03
N PRO A 62 -2.92 -8.72 11.30
CA PRO A 62 -1.83 -8.40 10.37
C PRO A 62 -1.02 -9.61 9.91
N SER A 63 -0.99 -10.72 10.66
CA SER A 63 -0.28 -11.94 10.26
C SER A 63 -0.89 -12.60 9.02
N LEU A 64 -2.21 -12.52 8.87
CA LEU A 64 -2.93 -12.98 7.67
C LEU A 64 -2.55 -12.12 6.45
N TYR A 65 -2.21 -10.86 6.70
CA TYR A 65 -1.80 -9.96 5.64
C TYR A 65 -0.43 -10.33 5.07
N VAL A 66 0.53 -10.69 5.93
CA VAL A 66 1.85 -11.20 5.51
C VAL A 66 1.73 -12.39 4.57
N GLN A 67 0.83 -13.34 4.87
CA GLN A 67 0.64 -14.54 4.05
C GLN A 67 0.15 -14.21 2.63
N LEU A 68 -0.65 -13.15 2.47
CA LEU A 68 -1.17 -12.72 1.17
C LEU A 68 -0.13 -12.04 0.29
N ILE A 69 0.81 -11.31 0.88
CA ILE A 69 1.88 -10.60 0.14
C ILE A 69 3.06 -11.54 -0.17
N ALA A 70 3.45 -12.37 0.80
CA ALA A 70 4.69 -13.15 0.71
C ALA A 70 4.69 -14.12 -0.46
N GLY A 71 3.54 -14.74 -0.77
CA GLY A 71 3.39 -15.68 -1.89
C GLY A 71 3.72 -15.03 -3.23
N PRO A 72 3.02 -13.96 -3.64
CA PRO A 72 3.34 -13.18 -4.83
C PRO A 72 4.77 -12.63 -4.84
N LEU A 73 5.29 -12.11 -3.72
CA LEU A 73 6.67 -11.61 -3.62
C LEU A 73 7.72 -12.69 -3.93
N ASN A 74 7.52 -13.93 -3.48
CA ASN A 74 8.43 -15.05 -3.79
C ASN A 74 8.55 -15.36 -5.28
N LYS A 75 7.52 -15.00 -6.07
CA LYS A 75 7.45 -15.27 -7.50
C LYS A 75 7.94 -14.08 -8.34
N LEU A 76 8.14 -12.92 -7.73
CA LEU A 76 8.77 -11.78 -8.40
C LEU A 76 10.21 -12.15 -8.74
N GLY A 77 10.49 -12.29 -10.04
CA GLY A 77 11.86 -12.54 -10.51
C GLY A 77 12.78 -11.33 -10.29
N ASP A 78 12.22 -10.12 -10.37
CA ASP A 78 12.90 -8.84 -10.14
C ASP A 78 12.09 -7.97 -9.18
N LEU A 79 12.77 -7.08 -8.45
CA LEU A 79 12.12 -6.08 -7.63
C LEU A 79 11.49 -4.98 -8.50
N PRO A 80 10.32 -4.44 -8.10
CA PRO A 80 9.70 -3.36 -8.84
C PRO A 80 10.50 -2.07 -8.76
N GLN A 81 10.43 -1.27 -9.81
CA GLN A 81 10.94 0.09 -9.85
C GLN A 81 9.81 1.07 -9.63
N VAL A 82 10.02 2.06 -8.77
CA VAL A 82 9.05 3.15 -8.57
C VAL A 82 9.27 4.20 -9.64
N ARG A 83 8.26 4.44 -10.50
CA ARG A 83 8.30 5.47 -11.54
C ARG A 83 7.75 6.81 -11.07
N GLY A 84 6.92 6.79 -10.04
CA GLY A 84 6.43 7.99 -9.37
C GLY A 84 5.20 7.69 -8.54
N HIS A 85 4.80 8.69 -7.74
CA HIS A 85 3.55 8.67 -7.01
C HIS A 85 2.93 10.08 -6.99
N ARG A 86 1.64 10.15 -6.69
CA ARG A 86 0.89 11.39 -6.49
C ARG A 86 0.00 11.25 -5.26
N VAL A 87 -0.08 12.29 -4.44
CA VAL A 87 -0.97 12.35 -3.29
C VAL A 87 -2.00 13.46 -3.50
N ASP A 88 -3.29 13.12 -3.39
CA ASP A 88 -4.37 14.11 -3.36
C ASP A 88 -5.15 13.96 -2.05
N ALA A 89 -5.26 15.05 -1.28
CA ALA A 89 -6.06 15.06 -0.06
C ALA A 89 -7.55 15.10 -0.37
N ILE A 90 -8.32 14.31 0.38
CA ILE A 90 -9.79 14.29 0.33
C ILE A 90 -10.38 15.04 1.52
N SER A 91 -9.71 14.96 2.68
CA SER A 91 -10.06 15.68 3.90
C SER A 91 -8.81 15.90 4.74
N GLU A 92 -8.93 16.58 5.89
CA GLU A 92 -7.82 16.78 6.83
C GLU A 92 -7.23 15.48 7.40
N ASN A 93 -7.95 14.36 7.27
CA ASN A 93 -7.56 13.05 7.81
C ASN A 93 -7.51 11.95 6.73
N SER A 94 -7.68 12.27 5.45
CA SER A 94 -7.71 11.27 4.39
C SER A 94 -7.07 11.78 3.10
N ALA A 95 -6.29 10.92 2.46
CA ALA A 95 -5.68 11.17 1.16
C ALA A 95 -5.79 9.94 0.27
N ILE A 96 -5.79 10.17 -1.04
CA ILE A 96 -5.62 9.14 -2.06
C ILE A 96 -4.19 9.24 -2.57
N ILE A 97 -3.55 8.08 -2.73
CA ILE A 97 -2.20 8.00 -3.27
C ILE A 97 -2.22 7.12 -4.51
N TRP A 98 -1.77 7.67 -5.63
CA TRP A 98 -1.51 6.90 -6.85
C TRP A 98 -0.04 6.55 -6.89
N LEU A 99 0.27 5.28 -7.12
CA LEU A 99 1.62 4.75 -7.26
C LEU A 99 1.79 4.16 -8.65
N LEU A 100 2.87 4.51 -9.35
CA LEU A 100 3.26 3.92 -10.62
C LEU A 100 4.53 3.09 -10.43
N LEU A 101 4.43 1.80 -10.74
CA LEU A 101 5.53 0.85 -10.69
C LEU A 101 5.88 0.35 -12.08
N GLU A 102 7.12 -0.10 -12.27
CA GLU A 102 7.59 -0.80 -13.46
C GLU A 102 8.35 -2.07 -13.07
N VAL A 103 8.02 -3.19 -13.71
CA VAL A 103 8.70 -4.48 -13.50
C VAL A 103 8.88 -5.16 -14.84
N SER A 104 10.12 -5.53 -15.15
CA SER A 104 10.47 -6.19 -16.42
C SER A 104 9.87 -5.47 -17.66
N GLY A 105 9.79 -4.13 -17.61
CA GLY A 105 9.23 -3.29 -18.69
C GLY A 105 7.71 -3.12 -18.70
N ILE A 106 6.97 -3.73 -17.76
CA ILE A 106 5.51 -3.56 -17.61
C ILE A 106 5.24 -2.48 -16.57
N GLN A 107 4.45 -1.47 -16.93
CA GLN A 107 4.02 -0.42 -16.01
C GLN A 107 2.66 -0.74 -15.40
N ILE A 108 2.55 -0.56 -14.08
CA ILE A 108 1.32 -0.81 -13.35
C ILE A 108 1.04 0.34 -12.40
N SER A 109 -0.19 0.86 -12.46
CA SER A 109 -0.68 1.90 -11.58
C SER A 109 -1.54 1.30 -10.46
N LYS A 110 -1.33 1.76 -9.24
CA LYS A 110 -2.12 1.38 -8.07
C LYS A 110 -2.62 2.60 -7.32
N VAL A 111 -3.76 2.45 -6.66
CA VAL A 111 -4.34 3.46 -5.77
C VAL A 111 -4.34 2.93 -4.33
N TYR A 112 -3.96 3.79 -3.39
CA TYR A 112 -4.04 3.56 -1.95
C TYR A 112 -4.91 4.63 -1.31
N PHE A 113 -5.70 4.25 -0.32
CA PHE A 113 -6.34 5.20 0.59
C PHE A 113 -5.48 5.31 1.84
N PHE A 114 -5.05 6.52 2.18
CA PHE A 114 -4.31 6.81 3.39
C PHE A 114 -5.22 7.54 4.37
N ARG A 115 -5.21 7.10 5.62
CA ARG A 115 -6.07 7.65 6.66
C ARG A 115 -5.30 7.88 7.95
N LYS A 116 -5.61 9.01 8.58
CA LYS A 116 -5.21 9.34 9.95
C LYS A 116 -6.40 9.14 10.88
N MET A 117 -6.26 8.27 11.87
CA MET A 117 -7.27 7.95 12.87
C MET A 117 -7.21 8.94 14.04
N GLU A 118 -8.29 9.06 14.80
CA GLU A 118 -8.42 10.01 15.91
C GLU A 118 -7.34 9.85 17.00
N HIS A 119 -6.78 8.64 17.15
CA HIS A 119 -5.71 8.34 18.11
C HIS A 119 -4.30 8.54 17.54
N GLY A 120 -4.16 9.17 16.37
CA GLY A 120 -2.87 9.43 15.72
C GLY A 120 -2.29 8.24 14.97
N VAL A 121 -2.95 7.08 14.98
CA VAL A 121 -2.60 5.95 14.12
C VAL A 121 -2.87 6.32 12.68
N GLU A 122 -1.88 6.15 11.81
CA GLU A 122 -2.00 6.44 10.38
C GLU A 122 -1.50 5.27 9.54
N GLY A 123 -2.04 5.15 8.34
CA GLY A 123 -1.63 4.10 7.42
C GLY A 123 -2.60 3.93 6.27
N PHE A 124 -2.34 2.89 5.48
CA PHE A 124 -3.24 2.53 4.41
C PHE A 124 -4.53 1.94 4.97
N GLU A 125 -5.64 2.56 4.61
CA GLU A 125 -6.97 2.03 4.85
C GLU A 125 -7.21 0.90 3.86
N GLY A 126 -7.33 -0.30 4.40
CA GLY A 126 -7.62 -1.50 3.65
C GLY A 126 -9.01 -1.44 3.05
N GLY A 127 -9.06 -0.96 1.81
CA GLY A 127 -10.21 -1.11 0.91
C GLY A 127 -9.78 -1.48 -0.52
N ILE A 128 -8.48 -1.33 -0.84
CA ILE A 128 -7.89 -1.64 -2.16
C ILE A 128 -6.79 -2.70 -1.98
N PHE A 129 -7.10 -3.75 -1.23
CA PHE A 129 -6.22 -4.91 -1.19
C PHE A 129 -6.26 -5.78 -2.43
N ASP A 130 -7.34 -5.64 -3.23
CA ASP A 130 -7.37 -6.19 -4.57
C ASP A 130 -6.15 -5.68 -5.34
N GLY A 131 -5.91 -4.36 -5.31
CA GLY A 131 -4.82 -3.74 -6.04
C GLY A 131 -3.42 -4.21 -5.64
N GLU A 132 -3.09 -4.47 -4.36
CA GLU A 132 -1.74 -4.97 -3.99
C GLU A 132 -1.54 -6.41 -4.43
N ILE A 133 -2.48 -7.28 -4.05
CA ILE A 133 -2.33 -8.71 -4.25
C ILE A 133 -2.47 -8.99 -5.74
N TRP A 134 -3.42 -8.35 -6.42
CA TRP A 134 -3.53 -8.36 -7.87
C TRP A 134 -2.25 -7.84 -8.51
N LEU A 135 -1.74 -6.66 -8.12
CA LEU A 135 -0.47 -6.14 -8.65
C LEU A 135 0.64 -7.17 -8.48
N LEU A 136 0.88 -7.66 -7.27
CA LEU A 136 1.96 -8.60 -7.02
C LEU A 136 1.74 -9.92 -7.76
N LYS A 137 0.49 -10.37 -7.96
CA LYS A 137 0.14 -11.55 -8.75
C LYS A 137 0.36 -11.33 -10.25
N GLU A 138 -0.10 -10.22 -10.82
CA GLU A 138 0.16 -9.84 -12.20
C GLU A 138 1.67 -9.73 -12.47
N LEU A 139 2.40 -9.12 -11.54
CA LEU A 139 3.85 -9.04 -11.56
C LEU A 139 4.51 -10.42 -11.46
N ALA A 140 3.94 -11.30 -10.65
CA ALA A 140 4.32 -12.71 -10.55
C ALA A 140 3.84 -13.57 -11.74
N LYS A 141 3.01 -13.02 -12.64
CA LYS A 141 2.32 -13.72 -13.74
C LYS A 141 1.43 -14.88 -13.27
N GLU A 142 0.67 -14.67 -12.19
CA GLU A 142 -0.29 -15.60 -11.59
C GLU A 142 -1.75 -15.16 -11.75
#